data_AF-A0A7J5L7Y8-F1
#
_entry.id   AF-A0A7J5L7Y8-F1
#
_cell.length_a   1.000
_cell.length_b   1.000
_cell.length_c   1.000
_cell.angle_alpha   90.00
_cell.angle_beta   90.00
_cell.angle_gamma   90.00
#
_symmetry.space_group_name_H-M   'P 1'
#
loop_
_entity.id
_entity.type
_entity.pdbx_description
1 polymer ?
#
loop_
_entity_poly.entity_id
_entity_poly.type
_entity_poly.pdbx_seq_one_letter_code
_entity_poly.pdbx_strand_id
1 'polypeptide(L)'
;PNLHAHVVFDWTQPNGKSVRLSRDDMAELQTIASETLGMERGVSSDRKHLSAMQYKTECAKEQLQELSNDISSALDKYKDAQNQLLQLQKELRSIETKKNVQKLISKASEKFYGLIGKTVNDREKDALKAKVKTLEGENEQLSDRLGKAILEKERNSTKAFKAENDKEYYRQQMDNARTTSNLLRTENQKLKAETKELKKELGKMKDLFNSEQLEALRHHFPNISKAMEEGKDLFKQITRSRGFGMGM
;
A
#
# COMPACT_ATOMS: atom_id res chain seq x y z
N PRO A 1 2.05 -16.61 6.25
CA PRO A 1 0.60 -16.57 5.95
C PRO A 1 -0.21 -16.60 7.25
N ASN A 2 -1.22 -15.75 7.41
CA ASN A 2 -2.12 -15.80 8.57
C ASN A 2 -3.29 -16.75 8.25
N LEU A 3 -3.29 -17.94 8.88
CA LEU A 3 -4.35 -18.93 8.74
C LEU A 3 -5.56 -18.49 9.56
N HIS A 4 -6.73 -18.39 8.92
CA HIS A 4 -7.96 -17.99 9.56
C HIS A 4 -9.15 -18.79 9.06
N ALA A 5 -10.18 -18.92 9.89
CA ALA A 5 -11.42 -19.61 9.59
C ALA A 5 -12.61 -18.66 9.68
N HIS A 6 -13.60 -18.86 8.81
CA HIS A 6 -14.90 -18.21 8.88
C HIS A 6 -15.88 -19.15 9.56
N VAL A 7 -16.43 -18.73 10.70
CA VAL A 7 -17.39 -19.52 11.48
C VAL A 7 -18.74 -18.81 11.45
N VAL A 8 -19.79 -19.57 11.15
CA VAL A 8 -21.18 -19.08 11.13
C VAL A 8 -21.89 -19.70 12.33
N PHE A 9 -22.48 -18.84 13.16
CA PHE A 9 -23.29 -19.24 14.30
C PHE A 9 -24.75 -18.90 14.05
N ASP A 10 -25.65 -19.82 14.40
CA ASP A 10 -27.07 -19.51 14.45
C ASP A 10 -27.37 -18.71 15.71
N TRP A 11 -27.72 -17.44 15.52
CA TRP A 11 -28.08 -16.51 16.59
C TRP A 11 -29.60 -16.40 16.76
N THR A 12 -30.38 -17.37 16.30
CA THR A 12 -31.84 -17.33 16.36
C THR A 12 -32.35 -18.06 17.60
N GLN A 13 -33.16 -17.40 18.40
CA GLN A 13 -33.85 -18.01 19.53
C GLN A 13 -35.01 -18.91 19.03
N PRO A 14 -35.49 -19.88 19.84
CA PRO A 14 -36.64 -20.72 19.47
C PRO A 14 -37.92 -19.95 19.13
N ASN A 15 -38.06 -18.73 19.63
CA ASN A 15 -39.18 -17.83 19.32
C ASN A 15 -39.02 -17.08 17.98
N GLY A 16 -37.98 -17.37 17.20
CA GLY A 16 -37.68 -16.77 15.90
C GLY A 16 -36.99 -15.41 15.95
N LYS A 17 -36.65 -14.89 17.13
CA LYS A 17 -35.94 -13.60 17.28
C LYS A 17 -34.43 -13.80 17.30
N SER A 18 -33.68 -12.88 16.73
CA SER A 18 -32.22 -12.87 16.84
C SER A 18 -31.78 -12.49 18.26
N VAL A 19 -30.77 -13.19 18.77
CA VAL A 19 -30.04 -12.85 19.98
C VAL A 19 -29.30 -11.53 19.74
N ARG A 20 -29.47 -10.57 20.64
CA ARG A 20 -28.81 -9.26 20.58
C ARG A 20 -27.77 -9.20 21.68
N LEU A 21 -26.50 -9.16 21.29
CA LEU A 21 -25.38 -9.08 22.23
C LEU A 21 -25.06 -7.64 22.59
N SER A 22 -24.88 -7.39 23.89
CA SER A 22 -24.38 -6.14 24.45
C SER A 22 -22.85 -6.04 24.29
N ARG A 23 -22.27 -4.89 24.66
CA ARG A 23 -20.81 -4.74 24.68
C ARG A 23 -20.15 -5.65 25.72
N ASP A 24 -20.82 -5.84 26.86
CA ASP A 24 -20.32 -6.68 27.95
C ASP A 24 -20.38 -8.16 27.54
N ASP A 25 -21.47 -8.58 26.89
CA ASP A 25 -21.61 -9.95 26.35
C ASP A 25 -20.51 -10.26 25.34
N MET A 26 -20.17 -9.30 24.46
CA MET A 26 -19.07 -9.46 23.50
C MET A 26 -17.70 -9.53 24.19
N ALA A 27 -17.51 -8.81 25.29
CA ALA A 27 -16.27 -8.86 26.06
C ALA A 27 -16.11 -10.21 26.79
N GLU A 28 -17.21 -10.75 27.32
CA GLU A 28 -17.26 -12.09 27.93
C GLU A 28 -17.02 -13.17 26.88
N LEU A 29 -17.62 -13.05 25.69
CA LEU A 29 -17.40 -13.99 24.58
C LEU A 29 -15.92 -14.04 24.14
N GLN A 30 -15.23 -12.90 24.15
CA GLN A 30 -13.77 -12.86 23.93
C GLN A 30 -13.00 -13.61 25.02
N THR A 31 -13.40 -13.47 26.28
CA THR A 31 -12.80 -14.19 27.41
C THR A 31 -12.98 -15.69 27.27
N ILE A 32 -14.23 -16.15 27.07
CA ILE A 32 -14.56 -17.57 26.88
C ILE A 32 -13.77 -18.16 25.71
N ALA A 33 -13.69 -17.44 24.58
CA ALA A 33 -12.91 -17.90 23.43
C ALA A 33 -11.42 -18.05 23.75
N SER A 34 -10.82 -17.07 24.45
CA SER A 34 -9.41 -17.12 24.83
C SER A 34 -9.11 -18.25 25.80
N GLU A 35 -9.96 -18.47 26.81
CA GLU A 35 -9.81 -19.55 27.80
C GLU A 35 -10.00 -20.93 27.17
N THR A 36 -11.05 -21.08 26.34
CA THR A 36 -11.36 -22.36 25.68
C THR A 36 -10.27 -22.77 24.69
N LEU A 37 -9.67 -21.81 23.99
CA LEU A 37 -8.59 -22.07 23.03
C LEU A 37 -7.20 -22.08 23.69
N GLY A 38 -7.08 -21.75 24.99
CA GLY A 38 -5.80 -21.62 25.67
C GLY A 38 -4.90 -20.51 25.09
N MET A 39 -5.51 -19.44 24.57
CA MET A 39 -4.81 -18.32 23.94
C MET A 39 -4.84 -17.07 24.83
N GLU A 40 -3.89 -16.15 24.62
CA GLU A 40 -3.90 -14.86 25.32
C GLU A 40 -5.07 -13.99 24.86
N ARG A 41 -5.77 -13.40 25.84
CA ARG A 41 -6.88 -12.49 25.59
C ARG A 41 -6.38 -11.15 25.05
N GLY A 42 -7.08 -10.60 24.05
CA GLY A 42 -6.80 -9.28 23.52
C GLY A 42 -6.97 -8.15 24.55
N VAL A 43 -6.15 -7.10 24.41
CA VAL A 43 -6.17 -5.91 25.28
C VAL A 43 -7.30 -4.97 24.85
N SER A 44 -8.03 -4.43 25.83
CA SER A 44 -9.06 -3.42 25.58
C SER A 44 -8.43 -2.16 24.97
N SER A 45 -9.04 -1.62 23.92
CA SER A 45 -8.58 -0.40 23.27
C SER A 45 -9.73 0.34 22.60
N ASP A 46 -9.52 1.63 22.36
CA ASP A 46 -10.45 2.46 21.58
C ASP A 46 -10.26 2.31 20.07
N ARG A 47 -9.47 1.33 19.63
CA ARG A 47 -9.20 1.08 18.21
C ARG A 47 -10.47 0.61 17.52
N LYS A 48 -10.86 1.34 16.47
CA LYS A 48 -11.98 0.96 15.61
C LYS A 48 -11.56 -0.20 14.71
N HIS A 49 -12.48 -1.13 14.49
CA HIS A 49 -12.27 -2.20 13.51
C HIS A 49 -12.06 -1.61 12.11
N LEU A 50 -10.96 -1.99 11.48
CA LEU A 50 -10.63 -1.63 10.11
C LEU A 50 -11.07 -2.77 9.18
N SER A 51 -11.63 -2.43 8.02
CA SER A 51 -11.81 -3.42 6.96
C SER A 51 -10.45 -3.97 6.51
N ALA A 52 -10.43 -5.16 5.93
CA ALA A 52 -9.19 -5.76 5.43
C ALA A 52 -8.44 -4.84 4.44
N MET A 53 -9.17 -4.05 3.64
CA MET A 53 -8.56 -3.05 2.76
C MET A 53 -7.99 -1.86 3.52
N GLN A 54 -8.72 -1.32 4.50
CA GLN A 54 -8.25 -0.20 5.33
C GLN A 54 -6.99 -0.58 6.12
N TYR A 55 -6.96 -1.77 6.71
CA TYR A 55 -5.79 -2.27 7.42
C TYR A 55 -4.56 -2.36 6.50
N LYS A 56 -4.73 -2.91 5.29
CA LYS A 56 -3.65 -2.97 4.29
C LYS A 56 -3.17 -1.58 3.89
N THR A 57 -4.07 -0.61 3.76
CA THR A 57 -3.72 0.78 3.45
C THR A 57 -2.94 1.45 4.57
N GLU A 58 -3.38 1.33 5.83
CA GLU A 58 -2.66 1.91 6.97
C GLU A 58 -1.29 1.27 7.16
N CYS A 59 -1.17 -0.06 7.04
CA CYS A 59 0.12 -0.74 7.13
C CYS A 59 1.08 -0.28 6.02
N ALA A 60 0.60 -0.15 4.78
CA ALA A 60 1.43 0.38 3.68
C ALA A 60 1.84 1.85 3.92
N LYS A 61 0.97 2.64 4.55
CA LYS A 61 1.25 4.05 4.89
C LYS A 61 2.30 4.15 6.00
N GLU A 62 2.21 3.33 7.04
CA GLU A 62 3.23 3.25 8.10
C GLU A 62 4.60 2.86 7.51
N GLN A 63 4.63 1.86 6.64
CA GLN A 63 5.86 1.45 5.94
C GLN A 63 6.45 2.57 5.06
N LEU A 64 5.61 3.31 4.34
CA LEU A 64 6.06 4.47 3.56
C LEU A 64 6.60 5.59 4.45
N GLN A 65 6.01 5.80 5.62
CA GLN A 65 6.48 6.80 6.56
C GLN A 65 7.83 6.41 7.19
N GLU A 66 7.99 5.14 7.56
CA GLU A 66 9.27 4.61 8.05
C GLU A 66 10.37 4.78 6.99
N LEU A 67 10.09 4.37 5.76
CA LEU A 67 11.03 4.54 4.64
C LEU A 67 11.35 6.02 4.37
N SER A 68 10.38 6.91 4.50
CA SER A 68 10.60 8.35 4.38
C SER A 68 11.55 8.89 5.45
N ASN A 69 11.42 8.41 6.69
CA ASN A 69 12.31 8.80 7.78
C ASN A 69 13.74 8.30 7.53
N ASP A 70 13.88 7.06 7.06
CA ASP A 70 15.18 6.47 6.70
C ASP A 70 15.87 7.23 5.57
N ILE A 71 15.12 7.60 4.52
CA ILE A 71 15.63 8.43 3.42
C ILE A 71 16.09 9.79 3.94
N SER A 72 15.32 10.43 4.82
CA SER A 72 15.71 11.70 5.43
C SER A 72 17.03 11.58 6.20
N SER A 73 17.16 10.55 7.05
CA SER A 73 18.38 10.30 7.81
C SER A 73 19.59 10.02 6.92
N ALA A 74 19.40 9.26 5.83
CA ALA A 74 20.46 8.99 4.86
C ALA A 74 20.89 10.27 4.11
N LEU A 75 19.95 11.15 3.80
CA LEU A 75 20.21 12.40 3.08
C LEU A 75 20.99 13.40 3.95
N ASP A 76 20.73 13.45 5.25
CA ASP A 76 21.51 14.26 6.19
C ASP A 76 22.95 13.75 6.31
N LYS A 77 23.14 12.42 6.43
CA LYS A 77 24.49 11.81 6.40
C LYS A 77 25.24 12.10 5.10
N TYR A 78 24.53 12.12 3.97
CA TYR A 78 25.14 12.46 2.68
C TYR A 78 25.61 13.91 2.64
N LYS A 79 24.81 14.86 3.16
CA LYS A 79 25.22 16.27 3.27
C LYS A 79 26.46 16.44 4.14
N ASP A 80 26.52 15.74 5.27
CA ASP A 80 27.68 15.79 6.16
C ASP A 80 28.94 15.26 5.46
N ALA A 81 28.83 14.13 4.77
CA ALA A 81 29.94 13.59 3.98
C ALA A 81 30.38 14.56 2.86
N GLN A 82 29.43 15.22 2.18
CA GLN A 82 29.73 16.21 1.15
C GLN A 82 30.48 17.42 1.73
N ASN A 83 30.10 17.89 2.92
CA ASN A 83 30.77 18.98 3.60
C ASN A 83 32.21 18.61 4.01
N GLN A 84 32.40 17.39 4.53
CA GLN A 84 33.73 16.87 4.84
C GLN A 84 34.61 16.77 3.59
N LEU A 85 34.07 16.29 2.47
CA LEU A 85 34.79 16.19 1.21
C LEU A 85 35.21 17.58 0.71
N LEU A 86 34.32 18.58 0.79
CA LEU A 86 34.63 19.96 0.43
C LEU A 86 35.76 20.54 1.30
N GLN A 87 35.77 20.22 2.59
CA GLN A 87 36.80 20.66 3.52
C GLN A 87 38.16 20.00 3.21
N LEU A 88 38.17 18.69 2.99
CA LEU A 88 39.37 17.97 2.55
C LEU A 88 39.90 18.52 1.22
N GLN A 89 39.04 18.89 0.28
CA GLN A 89 39.45 19.49 -0.99
C GLN A 89 40.07 20.90 -0.82
N LYS A 90 39.63 21.67 0.18
CA LYS A 90 40.27 22.96 0.54
C LYS A 90 41.64 22.72 1.18
N GLU A 91 41.75 21.74 2.07
CA GLU A 91 43.01 21.36 2.70
C GLU A 91 44.02 20.85 1.67
N LEU A 92 43.60 20.02 0.71
CA LEU A 92 44.45 19.53 -0.37
C LEU A 92 45.03 20.67 -1.20
N ARG A 93 44.21 21.66 -1.58
CA ARG A 93 44.67 22.87 -2.30
C ARG A 93 45.64 23.72 -1.47
N SER A 94 45.42 23.81 -0.16
CA SER A 94 46.37 24.48 0.74
C SER A 94 47.71 23.73 0.82
N ILE A 95 47.68 22.40 0.84
CA ILE A 95 48.90 21.57 0.84
C ILE A 95 49.63 21.70 -0.51
N GLU A 96 48.91 21.71 -1.63
CA GLU A 96 49.49 21.84 -2.96
C GLU A 96 50.15 23.22 -3.18
N THR A 97 49.51 24.29 -2.73
CA THR A 97 50.12 25.64 -2.74
C THR A 97 51.34 25.70 -1.83
N LYS A 98 51.28 25.14 -0.62
CA LYS A 98 52.45 25.01 0.27
C LYS A 98 53.57 24.18 -0.37
N LYS A 99 53.24 23.10 -1.08
CA LYS A 99 54.21 22.26 -1.80
C LYS A 99 54.86 23.00 -2.97
N ASN A 100 54.11 23.82 -3.71
CA ASN A 100 54.67 24.65 -4.78
C ASN A 100 55.57 25.77 -4.24
N VAL A 101 55.19 26.41 -3.14
CA VAL A 101 56.05 27.36 -2.41
C VAL A 101 57.30 26.66 -1.89
N GLN A 102 57.15 25.48 -1.29
CA GLN A 102 58.28 24.67 -0.83
C GLN A 102 59.18 24.25 -2.00
N LYS A 103 58.64 23.93 -3.18
CA LYS A 103 59.43 23.58 -4.37
C LYS A 103 60.18 24.79 -4.95
N LEU A 104 59.62 26.00 -4.85
CA LEU A 104 60.31 27.26 -5.17
C LEU A 104 61.42 27.56 -4.16
N ILE A 105 61.13 27.39 -2.86
CA ILE A 105 62.12 27.50 -1.78
C ILE A 105 63.20 26.43 -1.98
N SER A 106 62.85 25.20 -2.38
CA SER A 106 63.79 24.11 -2.67
C SER A 106 64.68 24.45 -3.86
N LYS A 107 64.14 25.00 -4.96
CA LYS A 107 64.95 25.45 -6.11
C LYS A 107 65.87 26.63 -5.77
N ALA A 108 65.39 27.57 -4.95
CA ALA A 108 66.22 28.65 -4.44
C ALA A 108 67.30 28.12 -3.49
N SER A 109 66.94 27.15 -2.64
CA SER A 109 67.86 26.48 -1.74
C SER A 109 68.84 25.58 -2.49
N GLU A 110 68.49 24.92 -3.61
CA GLU A 110 69.40 24.12 -4.44
C GLU A 110 70.49 25.00 -5.08
N LYS A 111 70.13 26.22 -5.52
CA LYS A 111 71.12 27.23 -5.94
C LYS A 111 72.01 27.71 -4.79
N PHE A 112 71.50 27.67 -3.56
CA PHE A 112 72.22 28.04 -2.34
C PHE A 112 73.06 26.88 -1.75
N TYR A 113 72.59 25.63 -1.87
CA TYR A 113 73.23 24.37 -1.45
C TYR A 113 74.30 23.91 -2.44
N GLY A 114 74.23 24.33 -3.71
CA GLY A 114 75.39 24.28 -4.62
C GLY A 114 76.57 25.14 -4.14
N LEU A 115 76.32 26.06 -3.21
CA LEU A 115 77.31 26.96 -2.62
C LEU A 115 77.77 26.51 -1.22
N ILE A 116 76.97 25.73 -0.47
CA ILE A 116 77.29 25.31 0.91
C ILE A 116 76.86 23.85 1.12
N GLY A 117 77.84 23.02 1.47
CA GLY A 117 77.78 21.57 1.48
C GLY A 117 76.77 20.90 2.41
N LYS A 118 76.48 19.65 2.03
CA LYS A 118 75.70 18.59 2.70
C LYS A 118 75.50 18.75 4.22
N THR A 119 74.25 18.68 4.67
CA THR A 119 73.69 17.65 5.59
C THR A 119 72.25 18.03 5.96
N VAL A 120 71.36 17.04 6.16
CA VAL A 120 69.92 17.07 6.63
C VAL A 120 68.86 16.51 5.64
N ASN A 121 69.16 16.22 4.37
CA ASN A 121 68.13 15.99 3.33
C ASN A 121 67.51 14.55 3.22
N ASP A 122 68.10 13.51 3.83
CA ASP A 122 67.64 12.12 3.56
C ASP A 122 66.45 11.66 4.42
N ARG A 123 66.31 12.14 5.67
CA ARG A 123 65.19 11.76 6.55
C ARG A 123 63.85 12.36 6.14
N GLU A 124 63.85 13.60 5.65
CA GLU A 124 62.62 14.26 5.17
C GLU A 124 62.12 13.65 3.87
N LYS A 125 63.03 13.17 3.01
CA LYS A 125 62.70 12.47 1.77
C LYS A 125 61.99 11.14 2.01
N ASP A 126 62.45 10.35 2.98
CA ASP A 126 61.80 9.09 3.34
C ASP A 126 60.45 9.31 4.02
N ALA A 127 60.32 10.33 4.88
CA ALA A 127 59.05 10.71 5.49
C ALA A 127 58.02 11.19 4.45
N LEU A 128 58.45 11.93 3.44
CA LEU A 128 57.59 12.36 2.33
C LEU A 128 57.17 11.18 1.44
N LYS A 129 58.07 10.24 1.17
CA LYS A 129 57.77 9.05 0.37
C LYS A 129 56.75 8.13 1.07
N ALA A 130 56.84 8.00 2.39
CA ALA A 130 55.84 7.30 3.19
C ALA A 130 54.47 7.96 3.10
N LYS A 131 54.38 9.30 3.24
CA LYS A 131 53.12 10.03 3.09
C LYS A 131 52.49 9.91 1.72
N VAL A 132 53.29 9.93 0.65
CA VAL A 132 52.79 9.74 -0.73
C VAL A 132 52.15 8.37 -0.87
N LYS A 133 52.81 7.31 -0.36
CA LYS A 133 52.26 5.95 -0.40
C LYS A 133 50.97 5.81 0.39
N THR A 134 50.86 6.46 1.55
CA THR A 134 49.60 6.47 2.33
C THR A 134 48.48 7.18 1.57
N LEU A 135 48.77 8.33 0.99
CA LEU A 135 47.79 9.10 0.20
C LEU A 135 47.34 8.34 -1.05
N GLU A 136 48.23 7.61 -1.72
CA GLU A 136 47.87 6.74 -2.85
C GLU A 136 46.88 5.64 -2.43
N GLY A 137 47.13 4.99 -1.29
CA GLY A 137 46.23 3.96 -0.74
C GLY A 137 44.86 4.52 -0.30
N GLU A 138 44.82 5.71 0.29
CA GLU A 138 43.57 6.39 0.63
C GLU A 138 42.77 6.77 -0.62
N ASN A 139 43.44 7.22 -1.68
CA ASN A 139 42.81 7.59 -2.94
C ASN A 139 42.21 6.36 -3.66
N GLU A 140 42.88 5.22 -3.60
CA GLU A 140 42.38 3.95 -4.12
C GLU A 140 41.13 3.48 -3.35
N GLN A 141 41.13 3.54 -2.02
CA GLN A 141 39.94 3.21 -1.21
C GLN A 141 38.76 4.16 -1.47
N LEU A 142 39.02 5.44 -1.67
CA LEU A 142 37.99 6.43 -2.01
C LEU A 142 37.38 6.15 -3.38
N SER A 143 38.21 5.84 -4.38
CA SER A 143 37.76 5.45 -5.72
C SER A 143 36.84 4.22 -5.67
N ASP A 144 37.23 3.22 -4.88
CA ASP A 144 36.51 1.96 -4.73
C ASP A 144 35.16 2.14 -4.01
N ARG A 145 35.10 3.03 -3.01
CA ARG A 145 33.85 3.45 -2.35
C ARG A 145 32.93 4.22 -3.30
N LEU A 146 33.49 5.10 -4.13
CA LEU A 146 32.74 5.85 -5.14
C LEU A 146 32.09 4.92 -6.16
N GLY A 147 32.82 3.92 -6.64
CA GLY A 147 32.30 2.89 -7.55
C GLY A 147 31.11 2.12 -6.94
N LYS A 148 31.22 1.71 -5.67
CA LYS A 148 30.14 1.01 -4.95
C LYS A 148 28.90 1.90 -4.78
N ALA A 149 29.08 3.16 -4.41
CA ALA A 149 27.98 4.10 -4.24
C ALA A 149 27.22 4.39 -5.55
N ILE A 150 27.93 4.48 -6.67
CA ILE A 150 27.32 4.68 -8.01
C ILE A 150 26.45 3.46 -8.36
N LEU A 151 26.99 2.25 -8.22
CA LEU A 151 26.26 1.01 -8.50
C LEU A 151 25.01 0.86 -7.63
N GLU A 152 25.10 1.22 -6.36
CA GLU A 152 23.97 1.19 -5.44
C GLU A 152 22.88 2.19 -5.83
N LYS A 153 23.27 3.42 -6.22
CA LYS A 153 22.35 4.44 -6.71
C LYS A 153 21.59 4.00 -7.97
N GLU A 154 22.27 3.38 -8.93
CA GLU A 154 21.65 2.85 -10.14
C GLU A 154 20.66 1.72 -9.84
N ARG A 155 21.04 0.81 -8.93
CA ARG A 155 20.18 -0.30 -8.50
C ARG A 155 18.93 0.21 -7.79
N ASN A 156 19.07 1.21 -6.93
CA ASN A 156 17.96 1.81 -6.19
C ASN A 156 17.05 2.62 -7.13
N SER A 157 17.59 3.36 -8.09
CA SER A 157 16.80 4.09 -9.08
C SER A 157 15.97 3.12 -9.95
N THR A 158 16.55 1.98 -10.34
CA THR A 158 15.84 0.95 -11.10
C THR A 158 14.70 0.31 -10.30
N LYS A 159 14.93 0.04 -9.01
CA LYS A 159 13.88 -0.48 -8.11
C LYS A 159 12.76 0.53 -7.90
N ALA A 160 13.10 1.80 -7.69
CA ALA A 160 12.12 2.88 -7.53
C ALA A 160 11.25 3.05 -8.78
N PHE A 161 11.86 3.02 -9.97
CA PHE A 161 11.13 3.11 -11.24
C PHE A 161 10.14 1.95 -11.43
N LYS A 162 10.54 0.72 -11.10
CA LYS A 162 9.64 -0.44 -11.14
C LYS A 162 8.48 -0.32 -10.15
N ALA A 163 8.76 0.13 -8.93
CA ALA A 163 7.74 0.32 -7.90
C ALA A 163 6.71 1.41 -8.26
N GLU A 164 7.16 2.52 -8.88
CA GLU A 164 6.26 3.59 -9.35
C GLU A 164 5.32 3.07 -10.45
N ASN A 165 5.85 2.31 -11.40
CA ASN A 165 5.07 1.76 -12.51
C ASN A 165 4.02 0.74 -12.02
N ASP A 166 4.40 -0.14 -11.08
CA ASP A 166 3.46 -1.08 -10.46
C ASP A 166 2.35 -0.35 -9.70
N LYS A 167 2.69 0.72 -8.97
CA LYS A 167 1.72 1.55 -8.25
C LYS A 167 0.72 2.22 -9.19
N GLU A 168 1.19 2.73 -10.31
CA GLU A 168 0.33 3.38 -11.32
C GLU A 168 -0.61 2.36 -11.98
N TYR A 169 -0.12 1.16 -12.28
CA TYR A 169 -0.93 0.05 -12.79
C TYR A 169 -2.09 -0.31 -11.83
N TYR A 170 -1.81 -0.51 -10.54
CA TYR A 170 -2.86 -0.83 -9.56
C TYR A 170 -3.81 0.34 -9.35
N ARG A 171 -3.33 1.59 -9.43
CA ARG A 171 -4.19 2.78 -9.32
C ARG A 171 -5.20 2.84 -10.46
N GLN A 172 -4.78 2.62 -11.70
CA GLN A 172 -5.67 2.58 -12.86
C GLN A 172 -6.71 1.47 -12.75
N GLN A 173 -6.32 0.28 -12.29
CA GLN A 173 -7.26 -0.82 -12.04
C GLN A 173 -8.35 -0.43 -11.03
N MET A 174 -7.97 0.24 -9.93
CA MET A 174 -8.91 0.66 -8.89
C MET A 174 -9.84 1.78 -9.37
N ASP A 175 -9.33 2.74 -10.14
CA ASP A 175 -10.14 3.82 -10.70
C ASP A 175 -11.14 3.29 -11.74
N ASN A 176 -10.73 2.31 -12.56
CA ASN A 176 -11.63 1.63 -13.48
C ASN A 176 -12.75 0.89 -12.73
N ALA A 177 -12.40 0.08 -11.72
CA ALA A 177 -13.39 -0.64 -10.91
C ALA A 177 -14.36 0.31 -10.21
N ARG A 178 -13.87 1.43 -9.68
CA ARG A 178 -14.68 2.47 -9.04
C ARG A 178 -15.66 3.10 -10.04
N THR A 179 -15.19 3.39 -11.24
CA THR A 179 -16.00 3.98 -12.31
C THR A 179 -17.12 3.03 -12.72
N THR A 180 -16.80 1.76 -12.97
CA THR A 180 -17.79 0.72 -13.30
C THR A 180 -18.81 0.54 -12.18
N SER A 181 -18.37 0.48 -10.92
CA SER A 181 -19.26 0.35 -9.76
C SER A 181 -20.23 1.53 -9.63
N ASN A 182 -19.76 2.76 -9.82
CA ASN A 182 -20.62 3.94 -9.81
C ASN A 182 -21.65 3.92 -10.95
N LEU A 183 -21.25 3.45 -12.14
CA LEU A 183 -22.15 3.32 -13.29
C LEU A 183 -23.26 2.32 -13.00
N LEU A 184 -22.89 1.11 -12.54
CA LEU A 184 -23.84 0.06 -12.14
C LEU A 184 -24.77 0.52 -11.02
N ARG A 185 -24.28 1.31 -10.06
CA ARG A 185 -25.12 1.86 -8.99
C ARG A 185 -26.21 2.78 -9.56
N THR A 186 -25.82 3.65 -10.48
CA THR A 186 -26.72 4.62 -11.12
C THR A 186 -27.76 3.90 -11.98
N GLU A 187 -27.34 2.88 -12.73
CA GLU A 187 -28.23 2.08 -13.57
C GLU A 187 -29.22 1.25 -12.74
N ASN A 188 -28.77 0.63 -11.64
CA ASN A 188 -29.65 -0.05 -10.69
C ASN A 188 -30.68 0.89 -10.05
N GLN A 189 -30.32 2.14 -9.77
CA GLN A 189 -31.26 3.14 -9.27
C GLN A 189 -32.34 3.48 -10.30
N LYS A 190 -31.97 3.62 -11.58
CA LYS A 190 -32.93 3.83 -12.68
C LYS A 190 -33.87 2.64 -12.83
N LEU A 191 -33.32 1.43 -12.92
CA LEU A 191 -34.14 0.20 -13.01
C LEU A 191 -35.11 0.08 -11.85
N LYS A 192 -34.69 0.39 -10.62
CA LYS A 192 -35.56 0.37 -9.45
C LYS A 192 -36.71 1.39 -9.55
N ALA A 193 -36.44 2.57 -10.11
CA ALA A 193 -37.46 3.58 -10.34
C ALA A 193 -38.46 3.12 -11.42
N GLU A 194 -37.97 2.59 -12.55
CA GLU A 194 -38.82 2.05 -13.62
C GLU A 194 -39.69 0.89 -13.14
N THR A 195 -39.11 -0.02 -12.34
CA THR A 195 -39.85 -1.15 -11.75
C THR A 195 -40.98 -0.66 -10.84
N LYS A 196 -40.76 0.44 -10.11
CA LYS A 196 -41.77 1.04 -9.23
C LYS A 196 -42.93 1.63 -10.04
N GLU A 197 -42.64 2.33 -11.15
CA GLU A 197 -43.67 2.87 -12.03
C GLU A 197 -44.45 1.76 -12.74
N LEU A 198 -43.77 0.73 -13.27
CA LEU A 198 -44.45 -0.44 -13.86
C LEU A 198 -45.40 -1.12 -12.86
N LYS A 199 -45.00 -1.25 -11.60
CA LYS A 199 -45.85 -1.83 -10.55
C LYS A 199 -47.09 -0.97 -10.27
N LYS A 200 -46.94 0.36 -10.36
CA LYS A 200 -48.06 1.30 -10.20
C LYS A 200 -49.04 1.21 -11.37
N GLU A 201 -48.54 1.17 -12.61
CA GLU A 201 -49.37 0.99 -13.80
C GLU A 201 -50.08 -0.37 -13.80
N LEU A 202 -49.41 -1.44 -13.37
CA LEU A 202 -50.04 -2.75 -13.19
C LEU A 202 -51.17 -2.71 -12.14
N GLY A 203 -50.99 -1.97 -11.05
CA GLY A 203 -52.02 -1.74 -10.05
C GLY A 203 -53.26 -1.06 -10.65
N LYS A 204 -53.06 0.03 -11.40
CA LYS A 204 -54.15 0.73 -12.10
C LYS A 204 -54.86 -0.18 -13.10
N MET A 205 -54.12 -0.98 -13.87
CA MET A 205 -54.71 -1.93 -14.82
C MET A 205 -55.55 -2.99 -14.10
N LYS A 206 -55.10 -3.47 -12.94
CA LYS A 206 -55.87 -4.39 -12.10
C LYS A 206 -57.18 -3.75 -11.60
N ASP A 207 -57.14 -2.48 -11.22
CA ASP A 207 -58.32 -1.75 -10.72
C ASP A 207 -59.32 -1.42 -11.85
N LEU A 208 -58.84 -1.26 -13.09
CA LEU A 208 -59.69 -1.07 -14.29
C LEU A 208 -60.46 -2.33 -14.69
N PHE A 209 -59.95 -3.52 -14.36
CA PHE A 209 -60.72 -4.76 -14.48
C PHE A 209 -61.55 -4.95 -13.20
N ASN A 210 -62.82 -4.54 -13.22
CA ASN A 210 -63.79 -4.86 -12.15
C ASN A 210 -63.80 -6.38 -11.91
N SER A 211 -63.87 -6.81 -10.64
CA SER A 211 -64.02 -8.22 -10.26
C SER A 211 -65.14 -8.92 -11.04
N GLU A 212 -66.25 -8.23 -11.34
CA GLU A 212 -67.33 -8.76 -12.18
C GLU A 212 -66.94 -8.97 -13.64
N GLN A 213 -66.09 -8.12 -14.23
CA GLN A 213 -65.63 -8.31 -15.61
C GLN A 213 -64.60 -9.44 -15.70
N LEU A 214 -63.73 -9.56 -14.69
CA LEU A 214 -62.81 -10.69 -14.56
C LEU A 214 -63.56 -12.00 -14.35
N GLU A 215 -64.63 -12.00 -13.56
CA GLU A 215 -65.47 -13.15 -13.27
C GLU A 215 -66.35 -13.53 -14.46
N ALA A 216 -66.92 -12.55 -15.17
CA ALA A 216 -67.65 -12.75 -16.43
C ALA A 216 -66.75 -13.32 -17.54
N LEU A 217 -65.51 -12.84 -17.66
CA LEU A 217 -64.51 -13.37 -18.59
C LEU A 217 -64.09 -14.79 -18.18
N ARG A 218 -64.01 -15.07 -16.86
CA ARG A 218 -63.75 -16.41 -16.31
C ARG A 218 -64.82 -17.41 -16.70
N HIS A 219 -66.07 -16.95 -16.66
CA HIS A 219 -67.24 -17.74 -16.98
C HIS A 219 -67.42 -17.95 -18.49
N HIS A 220 -67.11 -16.96 -19.33
CA HIS A 220 -67.23 -17.04 -20.79
C HIS A 220 -66.07 -17.79 -21.45
N PHE A 221 -64.86 -17.79 -20.85
CA PHE A 221 -63.68 -18.44 -21.41
C PHE A 221 -63.01 -19.37 -20.39
N PRO A 222 -63.62 -20.53 -20.09
CA PRO A 222 -63.15 -21.44 -19.03
C PRO A 222 -61.76 -22.02 -19.32
N ASN A 223 -61.44 -22.29 -20.58
CA ASN A 223 -60.12 -22.81 -20.98
C ASN A 223 -58.99 -21.79 -20.74
N ILE A 224 -59.25 -20.50 -20.98
CA ILE A 224 -58.29 -19.42 -20.75
C ILE A 224 -58.06 -19.22 -19.24
N SER A 225 -59.12 -19.35 -18.44
CA SER A 225 -59.03 -19.24 -16.99
C SER A 225 -58.27 -20.39 -16.34
N LYS A 226 -58.50 -21.61 -16.83
CA LYS A 226 -57.74 -22.79 -16.41
C LYS A 226 -56.25 -22.62 -16.72
N ALA A 227 -55.92 -22.18 -17.94
CA ALA A 227 -54.54 -21.91 -18.33
C ALA A 227 -53.89 -20.76 -17.52
N MET A 228 -54.65 -19.72 -17.15
CA MET A 228 -54.15 -18.63 -16.30
C MET A 228 -53.84 -19.08 -14.86
N GLU A 229 -54.66 -19.95 -14.26
CA GLU A 229 -54.39 -20.50 -12.93
C GLU A 229 -53.22 -21.48 -12.95
N GLU A 230 -53.16 -22.37 -13.95
CA GLU A 230 -52.01 -23.25 -14.18
C GLU A 230 -50.72 -22.41 -14.38
N GLY A 231 -50.80 -21.31 -15.12
CA GLY A 231 -49.70 -20.36 -15.31
C GLY A 231 -49.29 -19.64 -14.02
N LYS A 232 -50.24 -19.25 -13.16
CA LYS A 232 -49.93 -18.66 -11.84
C LYS A 232 -49.25 -19.66 -10.92
N ASP A 233 -49.67 -20.91 -10.92
CA ASP A 233 -49.07 -21.96 -10.09
C ASP A 233 -47.66 -22.33 -10.58
N LEU A 234 -47.45 -22.37 -11.89
CA LEU A 234 -46.12 -22.46 -12.50
C LEU A 234 -45.26 -21.25 -12.13
N PHE A 235 -45.81 -20.02 -12.17
CA PHE A 235 -45.08 -18.82 -11.78
C PHE A 235 -44.72 -18.81 -10.29
N LYS A 236 -45.61 -19.30 -9.42
CA LYS A 236 -45.34 -19.52 -7.98
C LYS A 236 -44.28 -20.59 -7.76
N GLN A 237 -44.26 -21.67 -8.55
CA GLN A 237 -43.19 -22.66 -8.49
C GLN A 237 -41.84 -22.07 -8.95
N ILE A 238 -41.83 -21.28 -10.02
CA ILE A 238 -40.61 -20.62 -10.53
C ILE A 238 -40.11 -19.54 -9.56
N THR A 239 -41.00 -18.79 -8.90
CA THR A 239 -40.61 -17.80 -7.89
C THR A 239 -40.19 -18.45 -6.57
N ARG A 240 -40.78 -19.58 -6.18
CA ARG A 240 -40.28 -20.40 -5.06
C ARG A 240 -38.94 -21.05 -5.37
N SER A 241 -38.70 -21.52 -6.59
CA SER A 241 -37.42 -22.11 -6.99
C SER A 241 -36.31 -21.06 -7.15
N ARG A 242 -36.64 -19.85 -7.61
CA ARG A 242 -35.71 -18.70 -7.62
C ARG A 242 -35.46 -18.09 -6.23
N GLY A 243 -36.35 -18.33 -5.27
CA GLY A 243 -36.19 -17.93 -3.86
C GLY A 243 -35.21 -18.80 -3.04
N PHE A 244 -34.66 -19.87 -3.62
CA PHE A 244 -33.72 -20.80 -2.98
C PHE A 244 -32.33 -20.82 -3.64
N GLY A 245 -31.93 -19.72 -4.30
CA GLY A 245 -30.66 -19.61 -5.03
C GLY A 245 -29.92 -18.31 -4.77
N MET A 246 -29.78 -17.89 -3.52
CA MET A 246 -28.85 -16.85 -3.10
C MET A 246 -28.47 -17.12 -1.64
N GLY A 247 -27.56 -18.06 -1.48
CA GLY A 247 -27.14 -18.58 -0.18
C GLY A 247 -26.05 -19.64 -0.29
N MET A 248 -25.04 -19.38 -1.12
CA MET A 248 -23.62 -19.71 -0.92
C MET A 248 -22.79 -18.79 -1.81
#